data_AF-A0A258U195-F1
#
_entry.id   AF-A0A258U195-F1
#
_cell.length_a   1.000
_cell.length_b   1.000
_cell.length_c   1.000
_cell.angle_alpha   90.00
_cell.angle_beta   90.00
_cell.angle_gamma   90.00
#
_symmetry.space_group_name_H-M   'P 1'
#
loop_
_entity.id
_entity.type
_entity.pdbx_description
1 polymer ?
#
loop_
_entity_poly.entity_id
_entity_poly.type
_entity_poly.pdbx_seq_one_letter_code
_entity_poly.pdbx_strand_id
1 'polypeptide(L)'
;LFLRQMASQHPTAHHLAYAYRIKTMDGVIPRFSDAGEPSGTAGKPILQILDGQQYINVCVGVIRYYGGINLGTGGLVKAYGGTAKLALDHAGIMPFIEMQEMKITISYKRVDELTRELAKLKGTVLNKDFDDAAHFIVKLPAQSAQQFLQRFQT
;
A
#
# COMPACT_ATOMS: atom_id res chain seq x y z
N LEU A 1 10.93 -8.87 6.04
CA LEU A 1 12.33 -8.38 6.08
C LEU A 1 12.45 -7.08 6.87
N PHE A 2 11.64 -6.05 6.59
CA PHE A 2 11.62 -4.76 7.31
C PHE A 2 11.57 -4.84 8.86
N LEU A 3 10.55 -5.46 9.46
CA LEU A 3 10.42 -5.53 10.92
C LEU A 3 11.59 -6.27 11.60
N ARG A 4 12.15 -7.29 10.95
CA ARG A 4 13.33 -7.99 11.46
C ARG A 4 14.57 -7.09 11.43
N GLN A 5 14.75 -6.31 10.38
CA GLN A 5 15.83 -5.34 10.27
C GLN A 5 15.70 -4.26 11.36
N MET A 6 14.49 -3.72 11.56
CA MET A 6 14.22 -2.76 12.65
C MET A 6 14.54 -3.37 14.02
N ALA A 7 14.11 -4.61 14.29
CA ALA A 7 14.46 -5.31 15.53
C ALA A 7 15.99 -5.46 15.71
N SER A 8 16.72 -5.81 14.65
CA SER A 8 18.18 -5.97 14.75
C SER A 8 18.95 -4.66 15.00
N GLN A 9 18.38 -3.51 14.59
CA GLN A 9 18.95 -2.19 14.88
C GLN A 9 18.72 -1.75 16.32
N HIS A 10 17.78 -2.39 17.02
CA HIS A 10 17.37 -2.05 18.38
C HIS A 10 17.41 -3.30 19.30
N PRO A 11 18.58 -3.95 19.49
CA PRO A 11 18.67 -5.24 20.19
C PRO A 11 18.32 -5.16 21.67
N THR A 12 18.41 -3.97 22.28
CA THR A 12 18.05 -3.72 23.70
C THR A 12 16.60 -3.24 23.87
N ALA A 13 15.81 -3.21 22.78
CA ALA A 13 14.39 -2.90 22.86
C ALA A 13 13.64 -3.99 23.62
N HIS A 14 12.61 -3.56 24.35
CA HIS A 14 11.77 -4.48 25.12
C HIS A 14 10.64 -5.01 24.25
N HIS A 15 10.07 -4.16 23.39
CA HIS A 15 8.95 -4.50 22.53
C HIS A 15 9.14 -3.89 21.14
N LEU A 16 8.71 -4.65 20.12
CA LEU A 16 8.48 -4.15 18.76
C LEU A 16 7.02 -4.42 18.39
N ALA A 17 6.13 -3.53 18.85
CA ALA A 17 4.73 -3.60 18.46
C ALA A 17 4.58 -3.11 17.01
N TYR A 18 3.64 -3.69 16.27
CA TYR A 18 3.44 -3.30 14.88
C TYR A 18 2.00 -3.46 14.44
N ALA A 19 1.66 -2.78 13.35
CA ALA A 19 0.46 -3.05 12.55
C ALA A 19 0.72 -2.85 11.06
N TYR A 20 -0.09 -3.48 10.22
CA TYR A 20 -0.10 -3.24 8.80
C TYR A 20 -1.50 -3.42 8.20
N ARG A 21 -1.73 -2.79 7.05
CA ARG A 21 -2.88 -3.01 6.17
C ARG A 21 -2.35 -3.22 4.76
N ILE A 22 -2.61 -4.38 4.16
CA ILE A 22 -2.14 -4.71 2.80
C ILE A 22 -3.34 -4.92 1.89
N LYS A 23 -3.38 -4.24 0.74
CA LYS A 23 -4.38 -4.50 -0.31
C LYS A 23 -4.00 -5.76 -1.05
N THR A 24 -4.96 -6.66 -1.17
CA THR A 24 -4.89 -7.90 -1.95
C THR A 24 -6.02 -7.92 -2.97
N MET A 25 -6.14 -9.01 -3.73
CA MET A 25 -7.26 -9.22 -4.64
C MET A 25 -8.58 -9.35 -3.88
N ASP A 26 -8.56 -9.97 -2.70
CA ASP A 26 -9.77 -10.26 -1.90
C ASP A 26 -10.15 -9.11 -0.94
N GLY A 27 -9.42 -7.99 -0.97
CA GLY A 27 -9.66 -6.83 -0.13
C GLY A 27 -8.43 -6.39 0.67
N VAL A 28 -8.66 -5.63 1.74
CA VAL A 28 -7.58 -5.13 2.62
C VAL A 28 -7.42 -6.07 3.81
N ILE A 29 -6.22 -6.61 4.00
CA ILE A 29 -5.88 -7.49 5.11
C ILE A 29 -5.21 -6.66 6.21
N PRO A 30 -5.89 -6.44 7.36
CA PRO A 30 -5.28 -5.83 8.53
C PRO A 30 -4.58 -6.88 9.40
N ARG A 31 -3.47 -6.49 10.06
CA ARG A 31 -2.87 -7.27 11.14
C ARG A 31 -2.18 -6.35 12.14
N PHE A 32 -2.12 -6.79 13.39
CA PHE A 32 -1.33 -6.13 14.43
C PHE A 32 -0.69 -7.14 15.38
N SER A 33 0.27 -6.67 16.17
CA SER A 33 0.89 -7.40 17.28
C SER A 33 1.21 -6.43 18.40
N ASP A 34 0.82 -6.77 19.62
CA ASP A 34 1.17 -6.03 20.83
C ASP A 34 2.58 -6.39 21.36
N ALA A 35 3.26 -7.38 20.76
CA ALA A 35 4.66 -7.72 21.05
C ALA A 35 5.00 -7.93 22.55
N GLY A 36 4.07 -8.52 23.31
CA GLY A 36 4.24 -8.80 24.74
C GLY A 36 3.70 -7.71 25.66
N GLU A 37 3.25 -6.57 25.11
CA GLU A 37 2.48 -5.58 25.86
C GLU A 37 1.10 -6.13 26.26
N PRO A 38 0.40 -5.52 27.23
CA PRO A 38 -0.98 -5.85 27.54
C PRO A 38 -1.86 -5.81 26.28
N SER A 39 -2.73 -6.81 26.16
CA SER A 39 -3.54 -7.02 24.96
C SER A 39 -4.31 -5.76 24.55
N GLY A 40 -4.18 -5.39 23.28
CA GLY A 40 -4.86 -4.25 22.67
C GLY A 40 -4.30 -2.88 23.04
N THR A 41 -3.14 -2.79 23.69
CA THR A 41 -2.56 -1.51 24.13
C THR A 41 -1.44 -0.96 23.26
N ALA A 42 -0.96 -1.73 22.29
CA ALA A 42 0.19 -1.35 21.47
C ALA A 42 -0.08 -1.47 19.97
N GLY A 43 -0.12 -2.69 19.42
CA GLY A 43 -0.38 -2.92 18.00
C GLY A 43 -1.77 -2.47 17.56
N LYS A 44 -2.78 -2.67 18.42
CA LYS A 44 -4.16 -2.29 18.10
C LYS A 44 -4.33 -0.77 17.90
N PRO A 45 -3.82 0.11 18.79
CA PRO A 45 -3.77 1.55 18.55
C PRO A 45 -3.09 1.95 17.24
N ILE A 46 -1.97 1.31 16.86
CA ILE A 46 -1.30 1.56 15.59
C ILE A 46 -2.24 1.22 14.42
N LEU A 47 -2.89 0.05 14.48
CA LEU A 47 -3.84 -0.37 13.45
C LEU A 47 -5.04 0.58 13.34
N GLN A 48 -5.55 1.08 14.46
CA GLN A 48 -6.67 2.03 14.47
C GLN A 48 -6.33 3.33 13.74
N ILE A 49 -5.08 3.80 13.80
CA ILE A 49 -4.63 4.95 13.00
C ILE A 49 -4.64 4.60 11.51
N LEU A 50 -4.08 3.46 11.12
CA LEU A 50 -4.06 3.03 9.71
C LEU A 50 -5.47 2.86 9.15
N ASP A 51 -6.38 2.31 9.95
CA ASP A 51 -7.76 2.08 9.54
C ASP A 51 -8.57 3.38 9.51
N GLY A 52 -8.49 4.22 10.54
CA GLY A 52 -9.20 5.49 10.60
C GLY A 52 -8.81 6.45 9.46
N GLN A 53 -7.56 6.38 9.00
CA GLN A 53 -7.06 7.16 7.86
C GLN A 53 -7.16 6.42 6.52
N GLN A 54 -7.69 5.20 6.51
CA GLN A 54 -7.83 4.34 5.32
C GLN A 54 -6.50 4.06 4.59
N TYR A 55 -5.36 4.07 5.30
CA TYR A 55 -4.05 3.76 4.70
C TYR A 55 -3.91 2.28 4.37
N ILE A 56 -3.43 1.98 3.17
CA ILE A 56 -3.22 0.63 2.65
C ILE A 56 -1.81 0.51 2.09
N ASN A 57 -1.31 -0.73 2.03
CA ASN A 57 0.07 -1.05 1.65
C ASN A 57 1.11 -0.36 2.55
N VAL A 58 0.77 -0.25 3.84
CA VAL A 58 1.60 0.38 4.87
C VAL A 58 1.82 -0.58 6.02
N CYS A 59 3.03 -0.59 6.56
CA CYS A 59 3.40 -1.25 7.80
C CYS A 59 4.09 -0.25 8.72
N VAL A 60 3.66 -0.21 9.99
CA VAL A 60 4.24 0.63 11.03
C VAL A 60 4.70 -0.25 12.18
N GLY A 61 5.95 -0.07 12.59
CA GLY A 61 6.54 -0.68 13.78
C GLY A 61 6.93 0.41 14.77
N VAL A 62 6.72 0.15 16.06
CA VAL A 62 7.13 1.03 17.16
C VAL A 62 8.02 0.23 18.09
N ILE A 63 9.27 0.69 18.21
CA ILE A 63 10.25 0.18 19.16
C ILE A 63 10.02 0.86 20.50
N ARG A 64 9.91 0.07 21.57
CA ARG A 64 9.81 0.58 22.94
C ARG A 64 10.97 0.11 23.79
N TYR A 65 11.55 1.05 24.51
CA TYR A 65 12.49 0.83 25.62
C TYR A 65 11.76 1.07 26.94
N TYR A 66 11.86 0.15 27.90
CA TYR A 66 11.28 0.36 29.22
C TYR A 66 12.08 1.43 29.99
N GLY A 67 11.39 2.47 30.43
CA GLY A 67 11.99 3.65 31.08
C GLY A 67 11.97 3.62 32.61
N GLY A 68 11.67 2.47 33.24
CA GLY A 68 11.62 2.35 34.70
C GLY A 68 10.27 2.63 35.34
N ILE A 69 9.31 3.22 34.62
CA ILE A 69 7.97 3.56 35.11
C ILE A 69 6.88 2.99 34.20
N ASN A 70 5.86 2.41 34.80
CA ASN A 70 4.69 1.88 34.09
C ASN A 70 3.76 3.02 33.62
N LEU A 71 3.40 2.99 32.34
CA LEU A 71 2.48 3.98 31.73
C LEU A 71 1.00 3.67 31.98
N GLY A 72 0.68 2.44 32.39
CA GLY A 72 -0.68 1.92 32.42
C GLY A 72 -1.29 1.77 31.02
N THR A 73 -2.45 1.11 30.94
CA THR A 73 -3.14 0.80 29.67
C THR A 73 -3.41 2.05 28.82
N GLY A 74 -3.93 3.12 29.43
CA GLY A 74 -4.25 4.36 28.71
C GLY A 74 -2.99 5.10 28.22
N GLY A 75 -1.90 5.05 28.98
CA GLY A 75 -0.62 5.65 28.58
C GLY A 75 0.02 4.90 27.42
N LEU A 76 -0.02 3.56 27.43
CA LEU A 76 0.47 2.73 26.33
C LEU A 76 -0.30 3.01 25.03
N VAL A 77 -1.64 3.03 25.09
CA VAL A 77 -2.48 3.31 23.92
C VAL A 77 -2.12 4.66 23.29
N LYS A 78 -1.96 5.70 24.12
CA LYS A 78 -1.56 7.04 23.65
C LYS A 78 -0.15 7.04 23.07
N ALA A 79 0.81 6.38 23.72
CA ALA A 79 2.19 6.35 23.28
C ALA A 79 2.35 5.64 21.93
N TYR A 80 1.79 4.43 21.77
CA TYR A 80 1.90 3.65 20.54
C TYR A 80 1.13 4.28 19.38
N GLY A 81 -0.12 4.67 19.60
CA GLY A 81 -0.93 5.34 18.56
C GLY A 81 -0.35 6.70 18.17
N GLY A 82 0.08 7.50 19.14
CA GLY A 82 0.69 8.81 18.90
C GLY A 82 2.01 8.72 18.13
N THR A 83 2.90 7.81 18.52
CA THR A 83 4.18 7.60 17.82
C THR A 83 3.96 7.12 16.39
N ALA A 84 3.03 6.20 16.18
CA ALA A 84 2.67 5.74 14.83
C ALA A 84 2.14 6.89 13.97
N LYS A 85 1.28 7.74 14.52
CA LYS A 85 0.76 8.92 13.80
C LYS A 85 1.89 9.85 13.39
N LEU A 86 2.79 10.20 14.31
CA LEU A 86 3.94 11.07 14.02
C LEU A 86 4.81 10.48 12.90
N ALA A 87 5.11 9.17 12.97
CA ALA A 87 5.90 8.51 11.94
C ALA A 87 5.23 8.57 10.55
N LEU A 88 3.90 8.39 10.49
CA LEU A 88 3.13 8.49 9.24
C LEU A 88 3.09 9.92 8.70
N ASP A 89 2.89 10.92 9.56
CA ASP A 89 2.88 12.34 9.17
C ASP A 89 4.24 12.74 8.55
N HIS A 90 5.35 12.22 9.09
CA HIS A 90 6.70 12.49 8.58
C HIS A 90 7.07 11.69 7.33
N ALA A 91 6.59 10.45 7.19
CA ALA A 91 6.89 9.61 6.03
C ALA A 91 6.27 10.15 4.72
N GLY A 92 5.17 10.90 4.84
CA GLY A 92 4.38 11.33 3.70
C GLY A 92 3.57 10.19 3.09
N ILE A 93 2.57 10.56 2.30
CA ILE A 93 1.58 9.62 1.77
C ILE A 93 1.33 9.93 0.31
N MET A 94 1.19 8.88 -0.50
CA MET A 94 0.83 9.02 -1.91
C MET A 94 -0.49 8.31 -2.22
N PRO A 95 -1.28 8.83 -3.18
CA PRO A 95 -2.47 8.14 -3.64
C PRO A 95 -2.12 6.76 -4.20
N PHE A 96 -2.88 5.75 -3.79
CA PHE A 96 -2.84 4.44 -4.43
C PHE A 96 -3.86 4.41 -5.57
N ILE A 97 -3.39 4.13 -6.80
CA ILE A 97 -4.24 3.95 -7.98
C ILE A 97 -4.18 2.48 -8.37
N GLU A 98 -5.32 1.80 -8.32
CA GLU A 98 -5.41 0.41 -8.79
C GLU A 98 -5.23 0.40 -10.32
N MET A 99 -4.22 -0.33 -10.77
CA MET A 99 -3.88 -0.45 -12.20
C MET A 99 -4.35 -1.80 -12.71
N GLN A 100 -4.95 -1.81 -13.89
CA GLN A 100 -5.38 -3.01 -14.58
C GLN A 100 -4.52 -3.24 -15.83
N GLU A 101 -4.15 -4.50 -16.03
CA GLU A 101 -3.47 -4.95 -17.24
C GLU A 101 -4.49 -5.55 -18.20
N MET A 102 -4.38 -5.22 -19.49
CA MET A 102 -5.28 -5.75 -20.51
C MET A 102 -4.59 -5.90 -21.86
N LYS A 103 -5.11 -6.84 -22.64
CA LYS A 103 -4.70 -7.10 -24.02
C LYS A 103 -5.61 -6.35 -24.98
N ILE A 104 -5.01 -5.66 -25.94
CA ILE A 104 -5.72 -4.91 -26.97
C ILE A 104 -5.09 -5.22 -28.32
N THR A 105 -5.93 -5.58 -29.28
CA THR A 105 -5.54 -5.76 -30.68
C THR A 105 -6.17 -4.64 -31.49
N ILE A 106 -5.36 -3.93 -32.26
CA ILE A 106 -5.81 -2.83 -33.12
C ILE A 106 -5.11 -2.89 -34.47
N SER A 107 -5.71 -2.25 -35.47
CA SER A 107 -5.00 -2.00 -36.73
C SER A 107 -3.87 -0.99 -36.53
N TYR A 108 -2.83 -1.09 -37.36
CA TYR A 108 -1.68 -0.19 -37.36
C TYR A 108 -2.06 1.30 -37.43
N LYS A 109 -3.15 1.64 -38.11
CA LYS A 109 -3.66 3.03 -38.25
C LYS A 109 -4.06 3.67 -36.91
N ARG A 110 -4.31 2.88 -35.87
CA ARG A 110 -4.80 3.36 -34.57
C ARG A 110 -3.73 3.35 -33.48
N VAL A 111 -2.50 2.92 -33.78
CA VAL A 111 -1.40 2.80 -32.80
C VAL A 111 -1.10 4.14 -32.13
N ASP A 112 -1.03 5.21 -32.91
CA ASP A 112 -0.75 6.55 -32.39
C ASP A 112 -1.91 7.09 -31.53
N GLU A 113 -3.16 6.76 -31.88
CA GLU A 113 -4.32 7.11 -31.07
C GLU A 113 -4.27 6.39 -29.72
N LEU A 114 -4.05 5.07 -29.73
CA LEU A 114 -3.97 4.25 -28.53
C LEU A 114 -2.88 4.74 -27.57
N THR A 115 -1.68 4.98 -28.09
CA THR A 115 -0.54 5.45 -27.27
C THR A 115 -0.78 6.83 -26.67
N ARG A 116 -1.39 7.76 -27.42
CA ARG A 116 -1.76 9.08 -26.88
C ARG A 116 -2.82 8.99 -25.78
N GLU A 117 -3.88 8.23 -26.00
CA GLU A 117 -4.96 8.10 -25.01
C GLU A 117 -4.46 7.37 -23.75
N LEU A 118 -3.61 6.35 -23.91
CA LEU A 118 -2.98 5.65 -22.79
C LEU A 118 -2.12 6.60 -21.95
N ALA A 119 -1.32 7.47 -22.59
CA ALA A 119 -0.48 8.44 -21.91
C ALA A 119 -1.29 9.47 -21.10
N LYS A 120 -2.45 9.93 -21.61
CA LYS A 120 -3.36 10.83 -20.87
C LYS A 120 -3.84 10.21 -19.56
N LEU A 121 -4.04 8.89 -19.55
CA LEU A 121 -4.44 8.12 -18.37
C LEU A 121 -3.26 7.75 -17.46
N LYS A 122 -2.04 8.22 -17.77
CA LYS A 122 -0.79 7.78 -17.12
C LYS A 122 -0.60 6.25 -17.20
N GLY A 123 -1.16 5.64 -18.24
CA GLY A 123 -0.95 4.23 -18.54
C GLY A 123 0.40 3.98 -19.21
N THR A 124 0.79 2.71 -19.26
CA THR A 124 2.07 2.25 -19.82
C THR A 124 1.83 1.05 -20.72
N VAL A 125 2.70 0.89 -21.71
CA VAL A 125 2.71 -0.32 -22.53
C VAL A 125 3.72 -1.29 -21.92
N LEU A 126 3.25 -2.49 -21.60
CA LEU A 126 4.07 -3.57 -21.05
C LEU A 126 4.67 -4.45 -22.15
N ASN A 127 3.92 -4.67 -23.23
CA ASN A 127 4.38 -5.45 -24.38
C ASN A 127 3.71 -4.96 -25.67
N LYS A 128 4.42 -5.12 -26.80
CA LYS A 128 3.98 -4.82 -28.16
C LYS A 128 4.42 -5.95 -29.07
N ASP A 129 3.50 -6.50 -29.83
CA ASP A 129 3.76 -7.48 -30.87
C ASP A 129 3.03 -7.08 -32.16
N PHE A 130 3.63 -7.40 -33.30
CA PHE A 130 3.20 -6.91 -34.60
C PHE A 130 3.23 -8.05 -35.62
N ASP A 131 2.06 -8.38 -36.15
CA ASP A 131 1.85 -9.36 -37.22
C ASP A 131 0.90 -8.76 -38.29
N ASP A 132 -0.18 -9.45 -38.64
CA ASP A 132 -1.30 -8.90 -39.43
C ASP A 132 -1.99 -7.72 -38.71
N ALA A 133 -1.85 -7.61 -37.38
CA ALA A 133 -2.33 -6.51 -36.55
C ALA A 133 -1.28 -6.07 -35.51
N ALA A 134 -1.62 -5.05 -34.73
CA ALA A 134 -0.80 -4.60 -33.62
C ALA A 134 -1.42 -5.05 -32.28
N HIS A 135 -0.69 -5.85 -31.54
CA HIS A 135 -1.08 -6.42 -30.25
C HIS A 135 -0.35 -5.72 -29.10
N PHE A 136 -1.11 -5.25 -28.12
CA PHE A 136 -0.58 -4.54 -26.97
C PHE A 136 -1.00 -5.23 -25.67
N ILE A 137 -0.06 -5.33 -24.74
CA ILE A 137 -0.37 -5.47 -23.31
C ILE A 137 -0.17 -4.09 -22.70
N VAL A 138 -1.25 -3.49 -22.23
CA VAL A 138 -1.23 -2.15 -21.60
C VAL A 138 -1.60 -2.25 -20.13
N LYS A 139 -1.08 -1.32 -19.34
CA LYS A 139 -1.41 -1.14 -17.92
C LYS A 139 -1.90 0.28 -17.71
N LEU A 140 -3.11 0.44 -17.17
CA LEU A 140 -3.77 1.73 -16.98
C LEU A 140 -4.63 1.73 -15.71
N PRO A 141 -5.10 2.88 -15.20
CA PRO A 141 -6.01 2.91 -14.06
C PRO A 141 -7.25 2.04 -14.30
N ALA A 142 -7.57 1.17 -13.35
CA ALA A 142 -8.67 0.20 -13.45
C ALA A 142 -10.02 0.88 -13.70
N GLN A 143 -10.24 2.06 -13.12
CA GLN A 143 -11.44 2.86 -13.31
C GLN A 143 -11.67 3.28 -14.77
N SER A 144 -10.60 3.41 -15.57
CA SER A 144 -10.66 3.79 -16.99
C SER A 144 -10.58 2.60 -17.93
N ALA A 145 -10.34 1.39 -17.41
CA ALA A 145 -10.06 0.20 -18.21
C ALA A 145 -11.22 -0.18 -19.14
N GLN A 146 -12.45 -0.19 -18.63
CA GLN A 146 -13.63 -0.56 -19.42
C GLN A 146 -13.89 0.42 -20.58
N GLN A 147 -13.81 1.73 -20.31
CA GLN A 147 -13.99 2.76 -21.34
C GLN A 147 -12.88 2.70 -22.40
N PHE A 148 -11.64 2.50 -21.96
CA PHE A 148 -10.50 2.35 -22.87
C PHE A 148 -10.67 1.12 -23.77
N LEU A 149 -11.11 0.00 -23.20
CA LEU A 149 -11.38 -1.22 -23.93
C LEU A 149 -12.47 -1.02 -24.99
N GLN A 150 -13.61 -0.42 -24.63
CA GLN A 150 -14.72 -0.15 -25.57
C GLN A 150 -14.29 0.74 -26.74
N ARG A 151 -13.32 1.63 -26.55
CA ARG A 151 -12.82 2.50 -27.61
C ARG A 151 -11.93 1.77 -28.61
N PHE A 152 -11.15 0.79 -28.16
CA PHE A 152 -10.10 0.17 -28.96
C PHE A 152 -10.34 -1.31 -29.31
N GLN A 153 -11.28 -2.00 -28.67
CA GLN A 153 -11.80 -3.25 -29.20
C GLN A 153 -12.72 -2.94 -30.38
N THR A 154 -12.34 -3.45 -31.54
CA THR A 154 -13.19 -3.56 -32.74
C THR A 154 -12.99 -4.96 -33.30
#